data_AF-A0A843ESB8-F1
#
_entry.id   AF-A0A843ESB8-F1
#
_cell.length_a   1.000
_cell.length_b   1.000
_cell.length_c   1.000
_cell.angle_alpha   90.00
_cell.angle_beta   90.00
_cell.angle_gamma   90.00
#
_symmetry.space_group_name_H-M   'P 1'
#
loop_
_entity.id
_entity.type
_entity.pdbx_description
1 polymer ?
#
loop_
_entity_poly.entity_id
_entity_poly.type
_entity_poly.pdbx_seq_one_letter_code
_entity_poly.pdbx_strand_id
1 'polypeptide(L)'
;KEILEVINQGVKVFGASSMGALRASELDSLGMIGIGYCYEQYASGEVESDDDVAVMLDSETLEPLSIPLISMRHTFTKAVEEGILSEEQKDELLSIAKSEYYPNRNYAQTLAKSSLDNEKKGVLINFIRETGNIKEEDAKKLIKYIKECILHEEY
;
A
#
# COMPACT_ATOMS: atom_id res chain seq x y z
N LYS A 1 -3.39 9.23 -20.58
CA LYS A 1 -3.90 9.39 -21.96
C LYS A 1 -4.35 8.04 -22.53
N GLU A 2 -3.49 7.02 -22.50
CA GLU A 2 -3.82 5.66 -22.97
C GLU A 2 -4.98 4.99 -22.18
N ILE A 3 -4.98 5.08 -20.85
CA ILE A 3 -6.04 4.48 -20.02
C ILE A 3 -7.43 5.05 -20.35
N LEU A 4 -7.52 6.37 -20.57
CA LEU A 4 -8.78 7.02 -20.92
C LEU A 4 -9.30 6.61 -22.30
N GLU A 5 -8.41 6.40 -23.26
CA GLU A 5 -8.78 5.92 -24.60
C GLU A 5 -9.40 4.52 -24.52
N VAL A 6 -8.85 3.65 -23.67
CA VAL A 6 -9.38 2.29 -23.42
C VAL A 6 -10.75 2.35 -22.75
N ILE A 7 -10.92 3.20 -21.73
CA ILE A 7 -12.21 3.39 -21.06
C ILE A 7 -13.27 3.91 -22.03
N ASN A 8 -12.92 4.89 -22.88
CA ASN A 8 -13.83 5.44 -23.90
C ASN A 8 -14.26 4.42 -24.96
N GLN A 9 -13.52 3.32 -25.14
CA GLN A 9 -13.89 2.19 -26.00
C GLN A 9 -14.82 1.19 -25.29
N GLY A 10 -15.24 1.46 -24.05
CA GLY A 10 -16.13 0.60 -23.28
C GLY A 10 -15.43 -0.57 -22.59
N VAL A 11 -14.10 -0.61 -22.59
CA VAL A 11 -13.33 -1.64 -21.89
C VAL A 11 -13.29 -1.31 -20.40
N LYS A 12 -13.65 -2.28 -19.55
CA LYS A 12 -13.49 -2.15 -18.11
C LYS A 12 -12.01 -2.15 -17.73
N VAL A 13 -11.57 -1.08 -17.06
CA VAL A 13 -10.21 -0.95 -16.56
C VAL A 13 -10.22 -0.97 -15.04
N PHE A 14 -9.37 -1.79 -14.46
CA PHE A 14 -9.25 -1.93 -13.01
C PHE A 14 -7.85 -1.56 -12.53
N GLY A 15 -7.74 -1.03 -11.31
CA GLY A 15 -6.47 -0.70 -10.68
C GLY A 15 -6.46 -1.04 -9.19
N ALA A 16 -5.30 -1.47 -8.68
CA ALA A 16 -5.12 -1.84 -7.28
C ALA A 16 -3.64 -1.73 -6.85
N SER A 17 -3.38 -1.94 -5.55
CA SER A 17 -2.08 -2.27 -4.94
C SER A 17 -0.96 -1.21 -4.96
N SER A 18 -0.70 -0.55 -6.08
CA SER A 18 0.45 0.37 -6.21
C SER A 18 0.12 1.50 -7.17
N MET A 19 0.94 1.74 -8.20
CA MET A 19 0.63 2.73 -9.23
C MET A 19 -0.74 2.51 -9.89
N GLY A 20 -1.22 1.27 -9.98
CA GLY A 20 -2.57 0.98 -10.45
C GLY A 20 -3.68 1.55 -9.56
N ALA A 21 -3.50 1.51 -8.23
CA ALA A 21 -4.43 2.11 -7.28
C ALA A 21 -4.44 3.65 -7.40
N LEU A 22 -3.27 4.28 -7.50
CA LEU A 22 -3.15 5.72 -7.73
C LEU A 22 -3.82 6.14 -9.05
N ARG A 23 -3.55 5.42 -10.15
CA ARG A 23 -4.21 5.76 -11.42
C ARG A 23 -5.72 5.53 -11.36
N ALA A 24 -6.18 4.55 -10.59
CA ALA A 24 -7.61 4.36 -10.37
C ALA A 24 -8.24 5.54 -9.62
N SER A 25 -7.64 6.05 -8.54
CA SER A 25 -8.19 7.21 -7.81
C SER A 25 -8.20 8.50 -8.63
N GLU A 26 -7.31 8.66 -9.60
CA GLU A 26 -7.32 9.81 -10.50
C GLU A 26 -8.38 9.70 -11.61
N LEU A 27 -8.80 8.48 -11.95
CA LEU A 27 -9.62 8.17 -13.13
C LEU A 27 -10.95 7.50 -12.77
N ASP A 28 -11.28 7.38 -11.49
CA ASP A 28 -12.48 6.67 -11.00
C ASP A 28 -13.78 7.34 -11.47
N SER A 29 -13.84 8.66 -11.37
CA SER A 29 -14.91 9.51 -11.90
C SER A 29 -15.06 9.43 -13.43
N LEU A 30 -14.04 8.90 -14.12
CA LEU A 30 -14.01 8.70 -15.56
C LEU A 30 -14.25 7.25 -15.97
N GLY A 31 -14.45 6.32 -15.02
CA GLY A 31 -14.87 4.93 -15.27
C GLY A 31 -13.82 3.86 -14.96
N MET A 32 -12.63 4.23 -14.43
CA MET A 32 -11.69 3.23 -13.90
C MET A 32 -12.19 2.71 -12.55
N ILE A 33 -12.02 1.41 -12.28
CA ILE A 33 -12.49 0.79 -11.04
C ILE A 33 -11.30 0.51 -10.13
N GLY A 34 -11.22 1.23 -9.02
CA GLY A 34 -10.21 1.02 -8.00
C GLY A 34 -10.60 -0.02 -6.97
N ILE A 35 -9.67 -0.92 -6.63
CA ILE A 35 -9.89 -2.01 -5.67
C ILE A 35 -8.77 -2.04 -4.62
N GLY A 36 -9.17 -2.20 -3.35
CA GLY A 36 -8.26 -2.51 -2.26
C GLY A 36 -7.84 -1.31 -1.43
N TYR A 37 -7.10 -1.60 -0.37
CA TYR A 37 -6.66 -0.63 0.63
C TYR A 37 -5.88 0.51 -0.01
N CYS A 38 -4.94 0.21 -0.91
CA CYS A 38 -4.10 1.25 -1.50
C CYS A 38 -4.93 2.24 -2.32
N TYR A 39 -5.96 1.77 -3.04
CA TYR A 39 -6.88 2.65 -3.75
C TYR A 39 -7.71 3.49 -2.77
N GLU A 40 -8.25 2.87 -1.73
CA GLU A 40 -9.05 3.55 -0.71
C GLU A 40 -8.26 4.70 -0.05
N GLN A 41 -6.96 4.50 0.24
CA GLN A 41 -6.10 5.56 0.80
C GLN A 41 -5.88 6.74 -0.15
N TYR A 42 -5.71 6.49 -1.46
CA TYR A 42 -5.59 7.58 -2.43
C TYR A 42 -6.94 8.28 -2.67
N ALA A 43 -8.02 7.52 -2.80
CA ALA A 43 -9.36 8.06 -3.03
C ALA A 43 -9.84 8.95 -1.86
N SER A 44 -9.43 8.64 -0.63
CA SER A 44 -9.73 9.45 0.55
C SER A 44 -8.78 10.65 0.75
N GLY A 45 -7.66 10.71 0.02
CA GLY A 45 -6.61 11.72 0.21
C GLY A 45 -5.71 11.50 1.43
N GLU A 46 -5.77 10.32 2.08
CA GLU A 46 -4.86 9.97 3.19
C GLU A 46 -3.41 9.76 2.70
N VAL A 47 -3.28 9.43 1.42
CA VAL A 47 -2.04 9.24 0.68
C VAL A 47 -2.20 9.98 -0.65
N GLU A 48 -1.18 10.74 -1.04
CA GLU A 48 -1.26 11.64 -2.21
C GLU A 48 0.00 11.56 -3.09
N SER A 49 1.10 11.02 -2.58
CA SER A 49 2.37 11.00 -3.30
C SER A 49 2.58 9.68 -4.03
N ASP A 50 3.14 9.75 -5.24
CA ASP A 50 3.70 8.61 -5.96
C ASP A 50 4.76 7.87 -5.12
N ASP A 51 5.48 8.59 -4.25
CA ASP A 51 6.49 8.03 -3.34
C ASP A 51 5.89 7.08 -2.29
N ASP A 52 4.60 7.26 -1.94
CA ASP A 52 3.95 6.47 -0.91
C ASP A 52 3.80 4.99 -1.32
N VAL A 53 3.68 4.73 -2.63
CA VAL A 53 3.64 3.37 -3.21
C VAL A 53 4.96 2.91 -3.82
N ALA A 54 5.96 3.79 -3.89
CA ALA A 54 7.24 3.50 -4.52
C ALA A 54 8.01 2.41 -3.76
N VAL A 55 8.68 1.55 -4.52
CA VAL A 55 9.52 0.47 -4.02
C VAL A 55 10.76 0.36 -4.90
N MET A 56 11.93 0.18 -4.29
CA MET A 56 13.12 -0.20 -5.02
C MET A 56 13.11 -1.71 -5.21
N LEU A 57 13.37 -2.16 -6.44
CA LEU A 57 13.49 -3.57 -6.77
C LEU A 57 14.94 -3.87 -7.16
N ASP A 58 15.40 -5.06 -6.81
CA ASP A 58 16.61 -5.61 -7.41
C ASP A 58 16.40 -5.76 -8.92
N SER A 59 17.36 -5.30 -9.72
CA SER A 59 17.21 -5.29 -11.19
C SER A 59 17.23 -6.68 -11.82
N GLU A 60 17.78 -7.68 -11.14
CA GLU A 60 17.90 -9.04 -11.66
C GLU A 60 16.80 -9.95 -11.09
N THR A 61 16.58 -9.90 -9.76
CA THR A 61 15.63 -10.80 -9.08
C THR A 61 14.22 -10.21 -9.00
N LEU A 62 14.08 -8.90 -9.20
CA LEU A 62 12.84 -8.14 -8.98
C LEU A 62 12.33 -8.22 -7.54
N GLU A 63 13.17 -8.64 -6.59
CA GLU A 63 12.82 -8.66 -5.18
C GLU A 63 12.78 -7.23 -4.62
N PRO A 64 11.85 -6.92 -3.69
CA PRO A 64 11.79 -5.62 -3.07
C PRO A 64 12.98 -5.39 -2.13
N LEU A 65 13.73 -4.33 -2.41
CA LEU A 65 14.85 -3.85 -1.58
C LEU A 65 14.41 -2.79 -0.56
N SER A 66 13.21 -2.24 -0.71
CA SER A 66 12.62 -1.29 0.23
C SER A 66 11.15 -1.56 0.50
N ILE A 67 10.60 -0.88 1.50
CA ILE A 67 9.19 -1.01 1.90
C ILE A 67 8.45 0.28 1.52
N PRO A 68 7.34 0.21 0.76
CA PRO A 68 6.49 1.38 0.49
C PRO A 68 5.93 2.01 1.77
N LEU A 69 5.80 3.34 1.80
CA LEU A 69 5.27 4.02 2.99
C LEU A 69 3.84 3.59 3.28
N ILE A 70 3.02 3.37 2.24
CA ILE A 70 1.64 2.89 2.40
C ILE A 70 1.57 1.52 3.09
N SER A 71 2.54 0.63 2.85
CA SER A 71 2.63 -0.67 3.52
C SER A 71 3.02 -0.51 4.98
N MET A 72 3.97 0.39 5.28
CA MET A 72 4.33 0.69 6.67
C MET A 72 3.17 1.33 7.43
N ARG A 73 2.42 2.26 6.81
CA ARG A 73 1.19 2.86 7.33
C ARG A 73 0.17 1.79 7.68
N HIS A 74 -0.15 0.91 6.75
CA HIS A 74 -1.07 -0.19 7.00
C HIS A 74 -0.64 -1.04 8.20
N THR A 75 0.64 -1.44 8.25
CA THR A 75 1.15 -2.25 9.37
C THR A 75 1.09 -1.52 10.70
N PHE A 76 1.47 -0.25 10.77
CA PHE A 76 1.45 0.49 12.03
C PHE A 76 0.04 0.84 12.48
N THR A 77 -0.91 1.10 11.56
CA THR A 77 -2.33 1.23 11.90
C THR A 77 -2.86 -0.04 12.54
N LYS A 78 -2.61 -1.22 11.94
CA LYS A 78 -2.99 -2.51 12.55
C LYS A 78 -2.34 -2.72 13.93
N ALA A 79 -1.09 -2.29 14.11
CA ALA A 79 -0.42 -2.37 15.42
C ALA A 79 -1.07 -1.46 16.47
N VAL A 80 -1.67 -0.32 16.07
CA VAL A 80 -2.47 0.51 16.97
C VAL A 80 -3.79 -0.17 17.31
N GLU A 81 -4.47 -0.76 16.33
CA GLU A 81 -5.72 -1.51 16.54
C GLU A 81 -5.54 -2.67 17.52
N GLU A 82 -4.38 -3.35 17.49
CA GLU A 82 -4.00 -4.42 18.41
C GLU A 82 -3.40 -3.91 19.75
N GLY A 83 -3.34 -2.59 19.96
CA GLY A 83 -2.85 -1.98 21.20
C GLY A 83 -1.33 -2.09 21.42
N ILE A 84 -0.56 -2.48 20.40
CA ILE A 84 0.91 -2.57 20.45
C ILE A 84 1.53 -1.16 20.41
N LEU A 85 0.95 -0.28 19.60
CA LEU A 85 1.34 1.12 19.44
C LEU A 85 0.24 2.06 19.93
N SER A 86 0.63 3.25 20.38
CA SER A 86 -0.28 4.40 20.43
C SER A 86 -0.30 5.12 19.08
N GLU A 87 -1.30 5.98 18.88
CA GLU A 87 -1.38 6.86 17.70
C GLU A 87 -0.14 7.75 17.58
N GLU A 88 0.34 8.31 18.69
CA GLU A 88 1.57 9.13 18.73
C GLU A 88 2.80 8.35 18.25
N GLN A 89 2.93 7.08 18.67
CA GLN A 89 4.03 6.22 18.26
C GLN A 89 3.94 5.85 16.77
N LYS A 90 2.73 5.58 16.28
CA LYS A 90 2.48 5.35 14.84
C LYS A 90 2.91 6.58 14.03
N ASP A 91 2.50 7.77 14.44
CA ASP A 91 2.80 9.02 13.74
C ASP A 91 4.30 9.33 13.76
N GLU A 92 4.99 9.08 14.88
CA GLU A 92 6.44 9.18 14.98
C GLU A 92 7.12 8.24 13.96
N LEU A 93 6.75 6.96 13.93
CA LEU A 93 7.34 5.97 13.02
C LEU A 93 7.09 6.33 11.55
N LEU A 94 5.89 6.82 11.22
CA LEU A 94 5.57 7.25 9.85
C LEU A 94 6.33 8.50 9.45
N SER A 95 6.51 9.45 10.36
CA SER A 95 7.33 10.64 10.13
C SER A 95 8.78 10.26 9.82
N ILE A 96 9.36 9.36 10.61
CA ILE A 96 10.71 8.83 10.39
C ILE A 96 10.78 8.14 9.02
N ALA A 97 9.86 7.22 8.71
CA ALA A 97 9.86 6.49 7.45
C ALA A 97 9.67 7.39 6.22
N LYS A 98 8.86 8.44 6.34
CA LYS A 98 8.62 9.45 5.28
C LYS A 98 9.83 10.33 5.04
N SER A 99 10.65 10.59 6.06
CA SER A 99 11.89 11.37 5.92
C SER A 99 12.99 10.64 5.15
N GLU A 100 12.88 9.31 5.00
CA GLU A 100 13.83 8.49 4.23
C GLU A 100 13.49 8.49 2.74
N TYR A 101 14.54 8.59 1.91
CA TYR A 101 14.44 8.34 0.48
C TYR A 101 13.98 6.90 0.24
N TYR A 102 12.92 6.71 -0.57
CA TYR A 102 12.21 5.42 -0.68
C TYR A 102 13.08 4.19 -0.96
N PRO A 103 14.21 4.24 -1.69
CA PRO A 103 15.05 3.06 -1.91
C PRO A 103 15.74 2.55 -0.65
N ASN A 104 15.86 3.40 0.38
CA ASN A 104 16.45 3.02 1.65
C ASN A 104 15.40 2.70 2.71
N ARG A 105 14.12 2.98 2.46
CA ARG A 105 13.04 2.86 3.47
C ARG A 105 12.85 1.42 3.91
N ASN A 106 13.05 1.15 5.20
CA ASN A 106 12.83 -0.18 5.80
C ASN A 106 12.52 -0.07 7.31
N TYR A 107 11.89 -1.10 7.86
CA TYR A 107 11.52 -1.14 9.28
C TYR A 107 12.72 -1.05 10.24
N ALA A 108 13.85 -1.66 9.91
CA ALA A 108 14.99 -1.71 10.82
C ALA A 108 15.54 -0.32 11.12
N GLN A 109 15.74 0.51 10.09
CA GLN A 109 16.17 1.89 10.23
C GLN A 109 15.12 2.77 10.91
N THR A 110 13.84 2.60 10.56
CA THR A 110 12.74 3.34 11.20
C THR A 110 12.68 3.06 12.70
N LEU A 111 12.75 1.78 13.10
CA LEU A 111 12.74 1.39 14.50
C LEU A 111 14.01 1.87 15.23
N ALA A 112 15.18 1.79 14.60
CA ALA A 112 16.43 2.26 15.21
C ALA A 112 16.38 3.75 15.59
N LYS A 113 15.70 4.57 14.78
CA LYS A 113 15.55 6.02 15.01
C LYS A 113 14.37 6.39 15.93
N SER A 114 13.47 5.44 16.22
CA SER A 114 12.29 5.69 17.06
C SER A 114 12.61 5.75 18.55
N SER A 115 11.76 6.49 19.27
CA SER A 115 11.75 6.64 20.73
C SER A 115 11.32 5.38 21.49
N LEU A 116 10.86 4.34 20.79
CA LEU A 116 10.39 3.10 21.40
C LEU A 116 11.50 2.40 22.20
N ASP A 117 11.13 1.82 23.34
CA ASP A 117 12.00 0.95 24.11
C ASP A 117 12.24 -0.40 23.39
N ASN A 118 13.23 -1.17 23.88
CA ASN A 118 13.63 -2.43 23.26
C ASN A 118 12.56 -3.53 23.36
N GLU A 119 11.73 -3.51 24.42
CA GLU A 119 10.67 -4.51 24.61
C GLU A 119 9.59 -4.30 23.54
N LYS A 120 9.11 -3.06 23.40
CA LYS A 120 8.11 -2.67 22.41
C LYS A 120 8.61 -2.85 20.98
N LYS A 121 9.90 -2.55 20.71
CA LYS A 121 10.54 -2.87 19.42
C LYS A 121 10.49 -4.38 19.15
N GLY A 122 10.77 -5.22 20.14
CA GLY A 122 10.69 -6.67 20.00
C GLY A 122 9.29 -7.17 19.64
N VAL A 123 8.27 -6.68 20.35
CA VAL A 123 6.86 -7.01 20.07
C VAL A 123 6.47 -6.57 18.64
N LEU A 124 6.79 -5.33 18.28
CA LEU A 124 6.45 -4.79 16.97
C LEU A 124 7.18 -5.52 15.82
N ILE A 125 8.44 -5.95 16.00
CA ILE A 125 9.16 -6.74 15.01
C ILE A 125 8.45 -8.07 14.72
N ASN A 126 7.96 -8.75 15.75
CA ASN A 126 7.19 -9.98 15.57
C ASN A 126 5.88 -9.70 14.83
N PHE A 127 5.17 -8.64 15.24
CA PHE A 127 3.93 -8.23 14.59
C PHE A 127 4.12 -7.89 13.10
N ILE A 128 5.16 -7.13 12.75
CA ILE A 128 5.48 -6.78 11.35
C ILE A 128 5.65 -8.05 10.50
N ARG A 129 6.28 -9.10 11.03
CA ARG A 129 6.48 -10.37 10.31
C ARG A 129 5.17 -11.11 10.06
N GLU A 130 4.18 -10.93 10.93
CA GLU A 130 2.88 -11.62 10.87
C GLU A 130 1.81 -10.84 10.08
N THR A 131 1.95 -9.52 9.96
CA THR A 131 0.92 -8.62 9.39
C THR A 131 0.62 -8.85 7.89
N GLY A 132 1.49 -9.57 7.19
CA GLY A 132 1.33 -9.86 5.76
C GLY A 132 1.65 -8.67 4.84
N ASN A 133 1.44 -8.85 3.54
CA ASN A 133 1.74 -7.85 2.52
C ASN A 133 0.45 -7.28 1.93
N ILE A 134 0.10 -6.05 2.32
CA ILE A 134 -1.14 -5.39 1.86
C ILE A 134 -1.21 -5.21 0.34
N LYS A 135 -0.05 -5.01 -0.32
CA LYS A 135 -0.01 -4.89 -1.79
C LYS A 135 -0.34 -6.22 -2.46
N GLU A 136 0.05 -7.33 -1.86
CA GLU A 136 -0.31 -8.67 -2.31
C GLU A 136 -1.80 -8.96 -2.06
N GLU A 137 -2.31 -8.58 -0.89
CA GLU A 137 -3.73 -8.70 -0.54
C GLU A 137 -4.63 -7.93 -1.52
N ASP A 138 -4.27 -6.69 -1.85
CA ASP A 138 -4.96 -5.87 -2.85
C ASP A 138 -4.96 -6.53 -4.23
N ALA A 139 -3.82 -7.07 -4.66
CA ALA A 139 -3.71 -7.77 -5.95
C ALA A 139 -4.62 -9.01 -5.98
N LYS A 140 -4.66 -9.80 -4.89
CA LYS A 140 -5.55 -10.95 -4.75
C LYS A 140 -7.02 -10.51 -4.75
N LYS A 141 -7.37 -9.43 -4.05
CA LYS A 141 -8.74 -8.87 -4.01
C LYS A 141 -9.18 -8.47 -5.41
N LEU A 142 -8.32 -7.83 -6.18
CA LEU A 142 -8.59 -7.46 -7.58
C LEU A 142 -8.84 -8.69 -8.47
N ILE A 143 -7.98 -9.70 -8.43
CA ILE A 143 -8.15 -10.91 -9.24
C ILE A 143 -9.46 -11.62 -8.91
N LYS A 144 -9.80 -11.71 -7.61
CA LYS A 144 -11.07 -12.28 -7.16
C LYS A 144 -12.26 -11.48 -7.70
N TYR A 145 -12.20 -10.15 -7.62
CA TYR A 145 -13.26 -9.27 -8.13
C TYR A 145 -13.46 -9.44 -9.64
N ILE A 146 -12.37 -9.44 -10.43
CA ILE A 146 -12.45 -9.65 -11.88
C ILE A 146 -13.07 -11.01 -12.21
N LYS A 147 -12.69 -12.06 -11.48
CA LYS A 147 -13.27 -13.40 -11.65
C LYS A 147 -14.79 -13.39 -11.41
N GLU A 148 -15.24 -12.72 -10.36
CA GLU A 148 -16.67 -12.57 -10.06
C GLU A 148 -17.39 -11.78 -11.16
N CYS A 149 -16.82 -10.68 -11.65
CA CYS A 149 -17.39 -9.93 -12.78
C CYS A 149 -17.53 -10.79 -14.04
N ILE A 150 -16.50 -11.55 -14.42
CA ILE A 150 -16.54 -12.43 -15.61
C ILE A 150 -17.58 -13.55 -15.43
N LEU A 151 -17.75 -14.07 -14.21
CA LEU A 151 -18.73 -15.14 -13.94
C LEU A 151 -20.18 -14.65 -13.87
N HIS A 152 -20.40 -13.37 -13.59
CA HIS A 152 -21.73 -12.76 -13.50
C HIS A 152 -22.16 -11.98 -14.75
N GLU A 153 -21.21 -11.67 -15.64
CA GLU A 153 -21.52 -11.29 -17.02
C GLU A 153 -21.77 -12.57 -17.81
N GLU A 154 -23.01 -13.05 -17.79
CA GLU A 154 -23.47 -14.03 -18.78
C GLU A 154 -23.22 -13.46 -20.18
N TYR A 155 -22.32 -14.11 -20.93
CA TYR A 155 -22.22 -13.96 -22.38
C TYR A 155 -23.38 -14.67 -23.05
#